data_AF-A0A537VFI1-F1
#
_entry.id   AF-A0A537VFI1-F1
#
_cell.length_a   1.000
_cell.length_b   1.000
_cell.length_c   1.000
_cell.angle_alpha   90.00
_cell.angle_beta   90.00
_cell.angle_gamma   90.00
#
_symmetry.space_group_name_H-M   'P 1'
#
loop_
_entity.id
_entity.type
_entity.pdbx_description
1 polymer ?
#
loop_
_entity_poly.entity_id
_entity_poly.type
_entity_poly.pdbx_seq_one_letter_code
_entity_poly.pdbx_strand_id
1 'polypeptide(L)'
;HPLVERDDEIDAARERRVRLRHRVARGDEVVVGIAGDLNASKGIEALLAALPRVRSNVRGVLVGRTSSHWDVQGAVRRSGVGDRVTVVTDVRDDEFLEWLCAFDILINLRHPHRGETSGSLVRALHAGVPTIVSAVGTYLEVPEGVVARIASGPPDPVELAAAIDRLAEDREARGSMSRHARDYARSALAPRVTAAGYAEAVHRVLELNADPVRTSIARWARGLRAVGVGPQHAARGLGVRFAEALFELRPESPG
;
A
#
# COMPACT_ATOMS: atom_id res chain seq x y z
N HIS A 1 -1.65 -3.27 18.71
CA HIS A 1 -1.90 -2.28 17.65
C HIS A 1 -3.37 -2.30 17.22
N PRO A 2 -4.09 -1.16 17.13
CA PRO A 2 -5.46 -1.12 16.58
C PRO A 2 -5.49 -1.50 15.09
N LEU A 3 -6.58 -2.11 14.63
CA LEU A 3 -6.74 -2.55 13.22
C LEU A 3 -6.92 -1.38 12.25
N VAL A 4 -7.51 -0.28 12.71
CA VAL A 4 -7.70 0.97 11.98
C VAL A 4 -7.50 2.14 12.93
N GLU A 5 -6.81 3.17 12.45
CA GLU A 5 -6.57 4.40 13.22
C GLU A 5 -7.88 5.18 13.32
N ARG A 6 -8.26 5.54 14.56
CA ARG A 6 -9.47 6.32 14.80
C ARG A 6 -9.18 7.82 14.65
N ASP A 7 -10.17 8.61 14.25
CA ASP A 7 -9.99 10.06 14.01
C ASP A 7 -9.49 10.78 15.29
N ASP A 8 -9.96 10.38 16.48
CA ASP A 8 -9.49 10.89 17.79
C ASP A 8 -8.01 10.55 18.06
N GLU A 9 -7.56 9.35 17.68
CA GLU A 9 -6.18 8.93 17.84
C GLU A 9 -5.24 9.69 16.89
N ILE A 10 -5.68 9.92 15.64
CA ILE A 10 -4.96 10.68 14.63
C ILE A 10 -4.81 12.14 15.07
N ASP A 11 -5.87 12.76 15.56
CA ASP A 11 -5.82 14.16 16.01
C ASP A 11 -4.91 14.31 17.23
N ALA A 12 -5.03 13.40 18.20
CA ALA A 12 -4.13 13.39 19.35
C ALA A 12 -2.66 13.11 18.94
N ALA A 13 -2.43 12.29 17.92
CA ALA A 13 -1.09 12.06 17.36
C ALA A 13 -0.54 13.29 16.64
N ARG A 14 -1.38 14.07 15.94
CA ARG A 14 -0.99 15.32 15.27
C ARG A 14 -0.62 16.42 16.26
N GLU A 15 -1.23 16.46 17.43
CA GLU A 15 -0.83 17.36 18.51
C GLU A 15 0.54 16.96 19.05
N ARG A 16 0.73 15.66 19.31
CA ARG A 16 1.96 15.12 19.90
C ARG A 16 3.14 15.10 18.94
N ARG A 17 2.93 15.06 17.62
CA ARG A 17 4.01 15.02 16.61
C ARG A 17 5.02 16.16 16.75
N VAL A 18 4.58 17.32 17.24
CA VAL A 18 5.42 18.54 17.32
C VAL A 18 6.68 18.25 18.14
N ARG A 19 6.54 17.51 19.26
CA ARG A 19 7.66 17.11 20.11
C ARG A 19 8.65 16.19 19.39
N LEU A 20 8.15 15.28 18.56
CA LEU A 20 8.98 14.32 17.82
C LEU A 20 9.70 15.02 16.68
N ARG A 21 9.00 15.90 15.98
CA ARG A 21 9.55 16.70 14.88
C ARG A 21 10.71 17.58 15.35
N HIS A 22 10.57 18.29 16.47
CA HIS A 22 11.65 19.12 17.01
C HIS A 22 12.91 18.34 17.42
N ARG A 23 12.80 17.03 17.68
CA ARG A 23 13.95 16.17 17.99
C ARG A 23 14.76 15.79 16.75
N VAL A 24 14.15 15.80 15.57
CA VAL A 24 14.75 15.25 14.35
C VAL A 24 14.93 16.27 13.23
N ALA A 25 14.23 17.40 13.26
CA ALA A 25 14.28 18.41 12.21
C ALA A 25 14.34 19.83 12.79
N ARG A 26 14.94 20.75 12.04
CA ARG A 26 15.19 22.14 12.43
C ARG A 26 14.42 23.10 11.52
N GLY A 27 13.89 24.16 12.12
CA GLY A 27 13.28 25.26 11.38
C GLY A 27 12.17 24.80 10.44
N ASP A 28 12.32 25.13 9.16
CA ASP A 28 11.38 24.87 8.08
C ASP A 28 11.70 23.59 7.27
N GLU A 29 12.64 22.76 7.73
CA GLU A 29 12.99 21.49 7.06
C GLU A 29 11.75 20.64 6.81
N VAL A 30 11.57 20.19 5.57
CA VAL A 30 10.56 19.20 5.18
C VAL A 30 11.04 17.81 5.61
N VAL A 31 10.24 17.13 6.43
CA VAL A 31 10.57 15.83 6.99
C VAL A 31 10.13 14.73 6.03
N VAL A 32 11.11 14.06 5.44
CA VAL A 32 10.93 12.93 4.51
C VAL A 32 11.23 11.64 5.25
N GLY A 33 10.20 10.84 5.49
CA GLY A 33 10.27 9.70 6.39
C GLY A 33 10.19 8.33 5.70
N ILE A 34 10.87 7.33 6.25
CA ILE A 34 10.57 5.90 6.01
C ILE A 34 10.18 5.30 7.36
N ALA A 35 9.03 4.63 7.42
CA ALA A 35 8.54 4.01 8.66
C ALA A 35 8.25 2.50 8.54
N GLY A 36 8.54 1.79 9.62
CA GLY A 36 8.27 0.36 9.81
C GLY A 36 9.56 -0.44 10.06
N ASP A 37 9.56 -1.71 9.67
CA ASP A 37 10.77 -2.53 9.76
C ASP A 37 11.81 -2.05 8.75
N LEU A 38 12.92 -1.52 9.26
CA LEU A 38 14.02 -0.93 8.49
C LEU A 38 14.86 -2.05 7.87
N ASN A 39 14.63 -2.32 6.58
CA ASN A 39 15.30 -3.37 5.82
C ASN A 39 15.53 -2.94 4.37
N ALA A 40 16.34 -3.72 3.64
CA ALA A 40 16.74 -3.44 2.25
C ALA A 40 15.58 -3.15 1.30
N SER A 41 14.44 -3.81 1.49
CA SER A 41 13.30 -3.68 0.56
C SER A 41 12.53 -2.37 0.69
N LYS A 42 12.78 -1.56 1.74
CA LYS A 42 12.05 -0.31 2.02
C LYS A 42 12.53 0.89 1.20
N GLY A 43 13.49 0.71 0.29
CA GLY A 43 14.06 1.80 -0.51
C GLY A 43 14.92 2.77 0.30
N ILE A 44 15.48 2.34 1.43
CA ILE A 44 16.34 3.19 2.28
C ILE A 44 17.59 3.63 1.51
N GLU A 45 18.30 2.69 0.86
CA GLU A 45 19.46 3.00 0.02
C GLU A 45 19.12 4.02 -1.08
N ALA A 46 17.94 3.90 -1.68
CA ALA A 46 17.48 4.85 -2.70
C ALA A 46 17.25 6.26 -2.13
N LEU A 47 16.63 6.36 -0.94
CA LEU A 47 16.48 7.65 -0.25
C LEU A 47 17.85 8.26 0.09
N LEU A 48 18.77 7.46 0.63
CA LEU A 48 20.12 7.91 0.97
C LEU A 48 20.87 8.44 -0.26
N ALA A 49 20.76 7.74 -1.40
CA ALA A 49 21.33 8.17 -2.66
C ALA A 49 20.59 9.36 -3.31
N ALA A 50 19.30 9.56 -3.00
CA ALA A 50 18.50 10.66 -3.52
C ALA A 50 18.80 11.98 -2.79
N LEU A 51 19.03 11.94 -1.47
CA LEU A 51 19.22 13.15 -0.65
C LEU A 51 20.24 14.17 -1.18
N PRO A 52 21.43 13.79 -1.69
CA PRO A 52 22.37 14.75 -2.29
C PRO A 52 21.83 15.49 -3.53
N ARG A 53 20.80 14.94 -4.19
CA ARG A 53 20.19 15.48 -5.40
C ARG A 53 18.96 16.34 -5.12
N VAL A 54 18.37 16.21 -3.93
CA VAL A 54 17.22 17.01 -3.49
C VAL A 54 17.67 18.44 -3.23
N ARG A 55 17.05 19.39 -3.91
CA ARG A 55 17.35 20.83 -3.81
C ARG A 55 16.64 21.51 -2.64
N SER A 56 15.46 21.00 -2.29
CA SER A 56 14.66 21.48 -1.18
C SER A 56 15.34 21.25 0.17
N ASN A 57 15.01 22.09 1.15
CA ASN A 57 15.49 21.93 2.52
C ASN A 57 14.79 20.72 3.19
N VAL A 58 15.36 19.53 3.03
CA VAL A 58 14.78 18.27 3.53
C VAL A 58 15.64 17.58 4.58
N ARG A 59 14.96 16.93 5.52
CA ARG A 59 15.53 16.06 6.55
C ARG A 59 15.02 14.64 6.38
N GLY A 60 15.93 13.69 6.19
CA GLY A 60 15.60 12.27 6.14
C GLY A 60 15.39 11.70 7.55
N VAL A 61 14.31 10.96 7.77
CA VAL A 61 14.05 10.30 9.06
C VAL A 61 13.65 8.84 8.86
N LEU A 62 14.42 7.92 9.43
CA LEU A 62 14.16 6.48 9.39
C LEU A 62 13.59 6.05 10.75
N VAL A 63 12.34 5.60 10.78
CA VAL A 63 11.62 5.29 12.01
C VAL A 63 11.22 3.82 12.04
N GLY A 64 11.62 3.11 13.09
CA GLY A 64 11.11 1.79 13.41
C GLY A 64 12.20 0.75 13.63
N ARG A 65 11.79 -0.51 13.70
CA ARG A 65 12.64 -1.60 14.18
C ARG A 65 13.74 -1.92 13.18
N THR A 66 14.95 -2.14 13.67
CA THR A 66 16.06 -2.62 12.85
C THR A 66 15.89 -4.10 12.51
N SER A 67 16.27 -4.49 11.29
CA SER A 67 16.39 -5.90 10.92
C SER A 67 17.73 -6.48 11.35
N SER A 68 17.75 -7.71 11.88
CA SER A 68 18.98 -8.47 12.15
C SER A 68 19.76 -8.81 10.88
N HIS A 69 19.11 -8.79 9.72
CA HIS A 69 19.68 -9.20 8.43
C HIS A 69 20.09 -8.00 7.55
N TRP A 70 19.94 -6.77 8.05
CA TRP A 70 20.28 -5.57 7.28
C TRP A 70 20.69 -4.40 8.19
N ASP A 71 21.94 -3.95 8.04
CA ASP A 71 22.53 -2.87 8.86
C ASP A 71 22.16 -1.48 8.34
N VAL A 72 21.08 -0.91 8.91
CA VAL A 72 20.64 0.46 8.60
C VAL A 72 21.68 1.51 8.97
N GLN A 73 22.37 1.34 10.10
CA GLN A 73 23.34 2.32 10.57
C GLN A 73 24.58 2.33 9.66
N GLY A 74 25.02 1.15 9.21
CA GLY A 74 26.06 1.00 8.20
C GLY A 74 25.68 1.61 6.86
N ALA A 75 24.43 1.42 6.40
CA ALA A 75 23.95 2.05 5.16
C ALA A 75 24.04 3.59 5.25
N VAL A 76 23.56 4.18 6.35
CA VAL A 76 23.65 5.63 6.57
C VAL A 76 25.12 6.09 6.60
N ARG A 77 26.01 5.40 7.34
CA ARG A 77 27.45 5.77 7.38
C ARG A 77 28.10 5.75 6.00
N ARG A 78 27.84 4.71 5.19
CA ARG A 78 28.42 4.57 3.84
C ARG A 78 27.89 5.59 2.84
N SER A 79 26.67 6.11 3.05
CA SER A 79 26.03 7.04 2.13
C SER A 79 26.65 8.44 2.09
N GLY A 80 27.40 8.83 3.13
CA GLY A 80 27.96 10.18 3.26
C GLY A 80 26.93 11.27 3.57
N VAL A 81 25.65 10.93 3.81
CA VAL A 81 24.58 11.90 4.15
C VAL A 81 24.10 11.78 5.59
N GLY A 82 24.93 11.24 6.49
CA GLY A 82 24.58 11.01 7.89
C GLY A 82 24.05 12.25 8.61
N ASP A 83 24.62 13.43 8.34
CA ASP A 83 24.19 14.68 8.97
C ASP A 83 22.78 15.15 8.53
N ARG A 84 22.28 14.61 7.41
CA ARG A 84 20.94 14.90 6.86
C ARG A 84 19.92 13.81 7.19
N VAL A 85 20.32 12.77 7.95
CA VAL A 85 19.49 11.61 8.24
C VAL A 85 19.46 11.32 9.73
N THR A 86 18.28 11.07 10.28
CA THR A 86 18.14 10.62 11.67
C THR A 86 17.47 9.26 11.72
N VAL A 87 18.06 8.32 12.45
CA VAL A 87 17.51 6.96 12.63
C VAL A 87 16.94 6.85 14.04
N VAL A 88 15.67 6.49 14.13
CA VAL A 88 14.92 6.33 15.39
C VAL A 88 14.44 4.88 15.47
N THR A 89 15.06 4.09 16.33
CA THR A 89 14.84 2.63 16.39
C THR A 89 13.98 2.18 17.58
N ASP A 90 13.94 2.98 18.64
CA ASP A 90 13.13 2.73 19.84
C ASP A 90 11.77 3.44 19.69
N VAL A 91 10.87 2.81 18.94
CA VAL A 91 9.57 3.37 18.60
C VAL A 91 8.51 2.46 19.18
N ARG A 92 7.76 2.99 20.14
CA ARG A 92 6.63 2.29 20.75
C ARG A 92 5.44 2.27 19.80
N ASP A 93 4.57 1.27 19.93
CA ASP A 93 3.39 1.11 19.07
C ASP A 93 2.48 2.35 19.07
N ASP A 94 2.31 3.00 20.23
CA ASP A 94 1.54 4.23 20.43
C ASP A 94 2.19 5.46 19.78
N GLU A 95 3.52 5.47 19.65
CA GLU A 95 4.28 6.55 19.04
C GLU A 95 4.38 6.44 17.52
N PHE A 96 4.16 5.26 16.95
CA PHE A 96 4.33 5.07 15.51
C PHE A 96 3.41 5.97 14.68
N LEU A 97 2.15 6.13 15.12
CA LEU A 97 1.22 7.05 14.45
C LEU A 97 1.67 8.51 14.58
N GLU A 98 2.24 8.89 15.72
CA GLU A 98 2.80 10.23 15.92
C GLU A 98 3.98 10.49 14.98
N TRP A 99 4.84 9.49 14.79
CA TRP A 99 5.94 9.56 13.83
C TRP A 99 5.44 9.67 12.40
N LEU A 100 4.44 8.88 11.99
CA LEU A 100 3.81 9.06 10.68
C LEU A 100 3.27 10.47 10.51
N CYS A 101 2.57 11.00 11.53
CA CYS A 101 2.02 12.35 11.51
C CYS A 101 3.12 13.44 11.50
N ALA A 102 4.33 13.15 11.99
CA ALA A 102 5.48 14.06 12.01
C ALA A 102 6.14 14.23 10.64
N PHE A 103 5.92 13.29 9.72
CA PHE A 103 6.42 13.37 8.35
C PHE A 103 5.58 14.35 7.53
N ASP A 104 6.24 15.12 6.67
CA ASP A 104 5.57 15.86 5.60
C ASP A 104 5.38 14.99 4.37
N ILE A 105 6.31 14.06 4.14
CA ILE A 105 6.30 13.11 3.03
C ILE A 105 6.73 11.74 3.56
N LEU A 106 5.90 10.72 3.37
CA LEU A 106 6.29 9.33 3.59
C LEU A 106 6.85 8.74 2.28
N ILE A 107 8.00 8.08 2.38
CA ILE A 107 8.56 7.22 1.35
C ILE A 107 8.17 5.78 1.67
N ASN A 108 7.31 5.19 0.84
CA ASN A 108 6.84 3.82 0.99
C ASN A 108 7.14 3.00 -0.26
N LEU A 109 8.43 2.76 -0.49
CA LEU A 109 8.94 2.03 -1.64
C LEU A 109 9.10 0.54 -1.35
N ARG A 110 9.04 -0.26 -2.42
CA ARG A 110 9.18 -1.71 -2.32
C ARG A 110 9.93 -2.31 -3.49
N HIS A 111 11.10 -2.89 -3.20
CA HIS A 111 11.81 -3.72 -4.15
C HIS A 111 12.66 -4.82 -3.48
N PRO A 112 12.46 -6.11 -3.82
CA PRO A 112 11.32 -6.63 -4.59
C PRO A 112 9.99 -6.47 -3.83
N HIS A 113 8.89 -6.32 -4.56
CA HIS A 113 7.53 -6.42 -4.01
C HIS A 113 7.09 -7.89 -4.02
N ARG A 114 6.38 -8.35 -2.99
CA ARG A 114 6.02 -9.76 -2.77
C ARG A 114 4.50 -9.99 -2.70
N GLY A 115 3.70 -9.09 -3.26
CA GLY A 115 2.24 -9.18 -3.21
C GLY A 115 1.63 -8.70 -1.89
N GLU A 116 2.42 -8.13 -0.98
CA GLU A 116 1.93 -7.69 0.33
C GLU A 116 1.17 -6.35 0.26
N THR A 117 0.32 -6.11 1.27
CA THR A 117 -0.26 -4.79 1.56
C THR A 117 0.57 -4.10 2.64
N SER A 118 0.93 -2.83 2.41
CA SER A 118 1.76 -2.07 3.35
C SER A 118 0.92 -1.46 4.47
N GLY A 119 1.06 -1.97 5.70
CA GLY A 119 0.40 -1.41 6.88
C GLY A 119 0.79 0.05 7.16
N SER A 120 2.05 0.44 6.90
CA SER A 120 2.46 1.84 7.07
C SER A 120 1.88 2.77 6.01
N LEU A 121 1.62 2.27 4.79
CA LEU A 121 0.86 3.04 3.79
C LEU A 121 -0.58 3.27 4.26
N VAL A 122 -1.30 2.22 4.64
CA VAL A 122 -2.72 2.33 5.05
C VAL A 122 -2.87 3.35 6.18
N ARG A 123 -2.01 3.29 7.19
CA ARG A 123 -2.02 4.22 8.33
C ARG A 123 -1.66 5.65 7.92
N ALA A 124 -0.70 5.82 7.02
CA ALA A 124 -0.35 7.12 6.46
C ALA A 124 -1.50 7.74 5.67
N LEU A 125 -2.26 6.92 4.92
CA LEU A 125 -3.46 7.38 4.21
C LEU A 125 -4.54 7.86 5.19
N HIS A 126 -4.81 7.10 6.25
CA HIS A 126 -5.71 7.54 7.34
C HIS A 126 -5.25 8.85 7.97
N ALA A 127 -3.95 8.97 8.28
CA ALA A 127 -3.37 10.20 8.83
C ALA A 127 -3.32 11.37 7.84
N GLY A 128 -3.55 11.11 6.55
CA GLY A 128 -3.46 12.10 5.47
C GLY A 128 -2.03 12.55 5.19
N VAL A 129 -1.05 11.66 5.32
CA VAL A 129 0.37 11.96 5.06
C VAL A 129 0.65 11.78 3.56
N PRO A 130 1.08 12.83 2.83
CA PRO A 130 1.51 12.70 1.45
C PRO A 130 2.55 11.59 1.30
N THR A 131 2.36 10.67 0.34
CA THR A 131 3.17 9.45 0.25
C THR A 131 3.67 9.22 -1.18
N ILE A 132 4.96 8.90 -1.31
CA ILE A 132 5.60 8.43 -2.55
C ILE A 132 5.72 6.90 -2.49
N VAL A 133 5.22 6.21 -3.51
CA VAL A 133 5.17 4.75 -3.58
C VAL A 133 5.80 4.19 -4.86
N SER A 134 6.21 2.93 -4.83
CA SER A 134 6.59 2.19 -6.03
C SER A 134 5.34 1.83 -6.86
N ALA A 135 5.37 2.01 -8.18
CA ALA A 135 4.26 1.64 -9.07
C ALA A 135 4.16 0.11 -9.28
N VAL A 136 3.85 -0.66 -8.24
CA VAL A 136 3.81 -2.14 -8.28
C VAL A 136 2.75 -2.72 -7.34
N GLY A 137 2.13 -3.84 -7.72
CA GLY A 137 1.24 -4.61 -6.84
C GLY A 137 0.11 -3.78 -6.22
N THR A 138 -0.11 -3.95 -4.91
CA THR A 138 -1.19 -3.29 -4.15
C THR A 138 -1.10 -1.77 -4.17
N TYR A 139 0.06 -1.17 -4.45
CA TYR A 139 0.21 0.28 -4.61
C TYR A 139 -0.50 0.83 -5.86
N LEU A 140 -0.77 -0.02 -6.85
CA LEU A 140 -1.50 0.35 -8.07
C LEU A 140 -3.02 0.44 -7.84
N GLU A 141 -3.53 -0.15 -6.77
CA GLU A 141 -4.97 -0.09 -6.40
C GLU A 141 -5.37 1.27 -5.83
N VAL A 142 -4.39 2.03 -5.35
CA VAL A 142 -4.61 3.39 -4.83
C VAL A 142 -4.99 4.32 -6.00
N PRO A 143 -6.00 5.20 -5.91
CA PRO A 143 -6.33 6.10 -7.02
C PRO A 143 -5.22 7.12 -7.34
N GLU A 144 -5.29 7.72 -8.53
CA GLU A 144 -4.46 8.88 -8.88
C GLU A 144 -4.75 10.07 -7.93
N GLY A 145 -3.73 10.88 -7.64
CA GLY A 145 -3.85 12.03 -6.74
C GLY A 145 -3.89 11.70 -5.24
N VAL A 146 -4.00 10.42 -4.86
CA VAL A 146 -3.91 9.95 -3.46
C VAL A 146 -2.47 9.72 -3.03
N VAL A 147 -1.62 9.22 -3.94
CA VAL A 147 -0.18 9.02 -3.75
C VAL A 147 0.59 9.46 -4.99
N ALA A 148 1.85 9.86 -4.81
CA ALA A 148 2.79 10.00 -5.92
C ALA A 148 3.45 8.66 -6.21
N ARG A 149 3.65 8.33 -7.49
CA ARG A 149 4.30 7.09 -7.91
C ARG A 149 5.66 7.36 -8.53
N ILE A 150 6.60 6.47 -8.26
CA ILE A 150 7.83 6.32 -9.04
C ILE A 150 7.83 4.97 -9.76
N ALA A 151 8.71 4.79 -10.74
CA ALA A 151 8.78 3.61 -11.57
C ALA A 151 8.86 2.30 -10.77
N SER A 152 8.31 1.23 -11.34
CA SER A 152 8.46 -0.12 -10.81
C SER A 152 9.90 -0.62 -10.97
N GLY A 153 10.34 -1.53 -10.10
CA GLY A 153 11.68 -2.09 -10.14
C GLY A 153 12.58 -1.54 -9.02
N PRO A 154 13.91 -1.69 -9.14
CA PRO A 154 14.85 -1.03 -8.23
C PRO A 154 14.60 0.48 -8.24
N PRO A 155 14.32 1.12 -7.08
CA PRO A 155 13.99 2.54 -7.08
C PRO A 155 15.15 3.41 -7.57
N ASP A 156 14.88 4.28 -8.54
CA ASP A 156 15.85 5.24 -9.07
C ASP A 156 15.99 6.45 -8.10
N PRO A 157 17.19 6.70 -7.54
CA PRO A 157 17.42 7.86 -6.68
C PRO A 157 17.18 9.22 -7.36
N VAL A 158 17.34 9.32 -8.68
CA VAL A 158 17.11 10.56 -9.43
C VAL A 158 15.62 10.86 -9.51
N GLU A 159 14.82 9.87 -9.88
CA GLU A 159 13.36 9.97 -9.91
C GLU A 159 12.79 10.27 -8.52
N LEU A 160 13.31 9.57 -7.48
CA LEU A 160 12.91 9.79 -6.09
C LEU A 160 13.23 11.22 -5.63
N ALA A 161 14.42 11.74 -5.94
CA ALA A 161 14.79 13.11 -5.59
C ALA A 161 13.85 14.14 -6.25
N ALA A 162 13.55 13.97 -7.54
CA ALA A 162 12.62 14.84 -8.25
C ALA A 162 11.19 14.77 -7.66
N ALA A 163 10.73 13.59 -7.25
CA ALA A 163 9.43 13.44 -6.59
C ALA A 163 9.41 14.12 -5.21
N ILE A 164 10.50 14.02 -4.44
CA ILE A 164 10.65 14.71 -3.16
C ILE A 164 10.64 16.23 -3.37
N ASP A 165 11.41 16.77 -4.31
CA ASP A 165 11.47 18.22 -4.57
C ASP A 165 10.11 18.78 -4.96
N ARG A 166 9.41 18.13 -5.91
CA ARG A 166 8.05 18.55 -6.31
C ARG A 166 7.11 18.65 -5.12
N LEU A 167 7.11 17.62 -4.26
CA LEU A 167 6.25 17.64 -3.08
C LEU A 167 6.76 18.61 -2.03
N ALA A 168 8.07 18.81 -1.84
CA ALA A 168 8.62 19.70 -0.82
C ALA A 168 8.39 21.19 -1.15
N GLU A 169 8.45 21.57 -2.42
CA GLU A 169 8.24 22.93 -2.90
C GLU A 169 6.75 23.31 -2.93
N ASP A 170 5.86 22.38 -3.32
CA ASP A 170 4.44 22.66 -3.50
C ASP A 170 3.59 22.25 -2.28
N ARG A 171 3.40 23.21 -1.36
CA ARG A 171 2.55 23.01 -0.17
C ARG A 171 1.08 22.78 -0.52
N GLU A 172 0.58 23.34 -1.61
CA GLU A 172 -0.81 23.17 -2.04
C GLU A 172 -1.03 21.74 -2.56
N ALA A 173 -0.13 21.24 -3.41
CA ALA A 173 -0.14 19.86 -3.88
C ALA A 173 -0.06 18.86 -2.72
N ARG A 174 0.81 19.09 -1.72
CA ARG A 174 0.83 18.27 -0.49
C ARG A 174 -0.51 18.31 0.24
N GLY A 175 -1.09 19.50 0.40
CA GLY A 175 -2.38 19.68 1.04
C GLY A 175 -3.53 18.97 0.30
N SER A 176 -3.52 19.00 -1.03
CA SER A 176 -4.48 18.30 -1.88
C SER A 176 -4.36 16.79 -1.75
N MET A 177 -3.14 16.25 -1.88
CA MET A 177 -2.86 14.83 -1.69
C MET A 177 -3.26 14.34 -0.30
N SER A 178 -3.01 15.14 0.74
CA SER A 178 -3.43 14.86 2.12
C SER A 178 -4.94 14.73 2.28
N ARG A 179 -5.73 15.56 1.58
CA ARG A 179 -7.20 15.46 1.59
C ARG A 179 -7.67 14.21 0.85
N HIS A 180 -7.19 13.98 -0.37
CA HIS A 180 -7.52 12.78 -1.15
C HIS A 180 -7.18 11.48 -0.41
N ALA A 181 -6.04 11.45 0.28
CA ALA A 181 -5.64 10.30 1.09
C ALA A 181 -6.64 10.00 2.22
N ARG A 182 -7.11 11.01 2.93
CA ARG A 182 -8.11 10.84 4.00
C ARG A 182 -9.47 10.44 3.46
N ASP A 183 -9.90 11.05 2.35
CA ASP A 183 -11.18 10.73 1.72
C ASP A 183 -11.17 9.28 1.23
N TYR A 184 -10.10 8.86 0.56
CA TYR A 184 -9.91 7.47 0.13
C TYR A 184 -9.87 6.50 1.32
N ALA A 185 -9.14 6.83 2.39
CA ALA A 185 -9.07 5.99 3.58
C ALA A 185 -10.45 5.79 4.23
N ARG A 186 -11.24 6.87 4.32
CA ARG A 186 -12.61 6.82 4.85
C ARG A 186 -13.57 6.03 3.96
N SER A 187 -13.45 6.16 2.63
CA SER A 187 -14.38 5.53 1.69
C SER A 187 -14.04 4.08 1.35
N ALA A 188 -12.77 3.71 1.34
CA ALA A 188 -12.30 2.42 0.81
C ALA A 188 -11.58 1.54 1.85
N LEU A 189 -10.96 2.13 2.88
CA LEU A 189 -10.14 1.40 3.86
C LEU A 189 -10.80 1.27 5.24
N ALA A 190 -12.02 1.78 5.40
CA ALA A 190 -12.76 1.68 6.66
C ALA A 190 -13.09 0.22 7.00
N PRO A 191 -13.07 -0.19 8.29
CA PRO A 191 -13.31 -1.57 8.71
C PRO A 191 -14.62 -2.14 8.17
N ARG A 192 -15.66 -1.31 8.13
CA ARG A 192 -16.98 -1.68 7.61
C ARG A 192 -16.92 -2.07 6.13
N VAL A 193 -16.13 -1.36 5.33
CA VAL A 193 -15.96 -1.63 3.89
C VAL A 193 -15.22 -2.93 3.69
N THR A 194 -14.10 -3.13 4.41
CA THR A 194 -13.35 -4.38 4.39
C THR A 194 -14.20 -5.56 4.84
N ALA A 195 -14.93 -5.44 5.95
CA ALA A 195 -15.81 -6.48 6.47
C ALA A 195 -16.94 -6.82 5.49
N ALA A 196 -17.55 -5.81 4.86
CA ALA A 196 -18.57 -6.03 3.84
C ALA A 196 -18.02 -6.78 2.63
N GLY A 197 -16.81 -6.46 2.16
CA GLY A 197 -16.15 -7.18 1.07
C GLY A 197 -15.86 -8.64 1.41
N TYR A 198 -15.38 -8.92 2.64
CA TYR A 198 -15.22 -10.30 3.11
C TYR A 198 -16.55 -11.04 3.21
N ALA A 199 -17.60 -10.41 3.75
CA ALA A 199 -18.92 -10.99 3.82
C ALA A 199 -19.45 -11.33 2.42
N GLU A 200 -19.39 -10.40 1.48
CA GLU A 200 -19.78 -10.63 0.08
C GLU A 200 -19.01 -11.80 -0.54
N ALA A 201 -17.69 -11.86 -0.34
CA ALA A 201 -16.87 -12.96 -0.85
C ALA A 201 -17.29 -14.31 -0.25
N VAL A 202 -17.55 -14.37 1.07
CA VAL A 202 -18.03 -15.58 1.74
C VAL A 202 -19.40 -16.00 1.21
N HIS A 203 -20.35 -15.07 1.13
CA HIS A 203 -21.68 -15.34 0.58
C HIS A 203 -21.61 -15.87 -0.86
N ARG A 204 -20.77 -15.25 -1.69
CA ARG A 204 -20.57 -15.70 -3.07
C ARG A 204 -19.96 -17.09 -3.16
N VAL A 205 -19.02 -17.45 -2.27
CA VAL A 205 -18.46 -18.81 -2.20
C VAL A 205 -19.53 -19.81 -1.76
N LEU A 206 -20.37 -19.46 -0.79
CA LEU A 206 -21.48 -20.31 -0.35
C LEU A 206 -22.51 -20.53 -1.47
N GLU A 207 -22.85 -19.49 -2.22
CA GLU A 207 -23.73 -19.60 -3.40
C GLU A 207 -23.12 -20.53 -4.48
N LEU A 208 -21.82 -20.41 -4.74
CA LEU A 208 -21.12 -21.30 -5.69
C LEU A 208 -21.13 -22.76 -5.20
N ASN A 209 -21.00 -22.98 -3.90
CA ASN A 209 -21.02 -24.32 -3.29
C ASN A 209 -22.42 -24.91 -3.16
N ALA A 210 -23.47 -24.11 -3.14
CA ALA A 210 -24.86 -24.59 -3.05
C ALA A 210 -25.33 -25.26 -4.36
N ASP A 211 -24.77 -24.89 -5.51
CA ASP A 211 -25.02 -25.55 -6.80
C ASP A 211 -23.74 -25.60 -7.67
N PRO A 212 -22.79 -26.50 -7.32
CA PRO A 212 -21.50 -26.59 -7.99
C PRO A 212 -21.62 -27.05 -9.45
N VAL A 213 -22.68 -27.80 -9.78
CA VAL A 213 -22.97 -28.27 -11.13
C VAL A 213 -23.40 -27.10 -12.01
N ARG A 214 -24.38 -26.31 -11.58
CA ARG A 214 -24.81 -25.11 -12.33
C ARG A 214 -23.69 -24.09 -12.47
N THR A 215 -22.86 -23.95 -11.45
CA THR A 215 -21.65 -23.10 -11.49
C THR A 215 -20.66 -23.56 -12.56
N SER A 216 -20.38 -24.87 -12.62
CA SER A 216 -19.48 -25.47 -13.62
C SER A 216 -20.02 -25.29 -15.04
N ILE A 217 -21.32 -25.54 -15.25
CA ILE A 217 -22.01 -25.32 -16.52
C ILE A 217 -21.94 -23.85 -16.93
N ALA A 218 -22.20 -22.90 -16.01
CA ALA A 218 -22.18 -21.47 -16.31
C ALA A 218 -20.77 -20.96 -16.66
N ARG A 219 -19.73 -21.42 -15.96
CA ARG A 219 -18.33 -21.10 -16.28
C ARG A 219 -17.96 -21.58 -17.68
N TRP A 220 -18.32 -22.81 -18.01
CA TRP A 220 -18.07 -23.39 -19.33
C TRP A 220 -18.84 -22.67 -20.44
N ALA A 221 -20.13 -22.40 -20.24
CA ALA A 221 -20.97 -21.66 -21.20
C ALA A 221 -20.40 -20.27 -21.51
N ARG A 222 -19.84 -19.57 -20.52
CA ARG A 222 -19.13 -18.30 -20.73
C ARG A 222 -17.86 -18.47 -21.57
N GLY A 223 -17.04 -19.50 -21.28
CA GLY A 223 -15.84 -19.81 -22.05
C GLY A 223 -16.15 -20.11 -23.52
N LEU A 224 -17.17 -20.93 -23.77
CA LEU A 224 -17.66 -21.23 -25.12
C LEU A 224 -18.11 -19.98 -25.87
N ARG A 225 -18.92 -19.11 -25.22
CA ARG A 225 -19.34 -17.85 -25.84
C ARG A 225 -18.16 -16.96 -26.20
N ALA A 226 -17.13 -16.89 -25.35
CA ALA A 226 -15.94 -16.08 -25.60
C ALA A 226 -15.15 -16.54 -26.84
N VAL A 227 -15.20 -17.82 -27.19
CA VAL A 227 -14.59 -18.37 -28.42
C VAL A 227 -15.58 -18.50 -29.59
N GLY A 228 -16.72 -17.80 -29.52
CA GLY A 228 -17.72 -17.74 -30.60
C GLY A 228 -18.65 -18.95 -30.69
N VAL A 229 -18.61 -19.87 -29.72
CA VAL A 229 -19.47 -21.05 -29.70
C VAL A 229 -20.83 -20.70 -29.08
N GLY A 230 -21.85 -20.60 -29.94
CA GLY A 230 -23.26 -20.41 -29.59
C GLY A 230 -24.16 -21.64 -29.79
N PRO A 231 -25.48 -21.53 -29.51
CA PRO A 231 -26.46 -22.63 -29.57
C PRO A 231 -26.49 -23.42 -30.88
N GLN A 232 -26.19 -22.77 -32.00
CA GLN A 232 -26.10 -23.39 -33.32
C GLN A 232 -24.99 -24.47 -33.42
N HIS A 233 -23.99 -24.44 -32.53
CA HIS A 233 -22.94 -25.44 -32.47
C HIS A 233 -23.30 -26.62 -31.56
N ALA A 234 -24.23 -26.43 -30.61
CA ALA A 234 -24.75 -27.52 -29.78
C ALA A 234 -25.52 -28.54 -30.63
N ALA A 235 -26.21 -28.08 -31.69
CA ALA A 235 -26.85 -28.94 -32.69
C ALA A 235 -25.88 -29.87 -33.44
N ARG A 236 -24.56 -29.64 -33.36
CA ARG A 236 -23.50 -30.48 -33.93
C ARG A 236 -22.81 -31.37 -32.88
N GLY A 237 -23.37 -31.48 -31.68
CA GLY A 237 -22.86 -32.34 -30.59
C GLY A 237 -21.68 -31.75 -29.81
N LEU A 238 -21.25 -30.52 -30.10
CA LEU A 238 -20.14 -29.88 -29.39
C LEU A 238 -20.55 -29.59 -27.94
N GLY A 239 -19.91 -30.27 -26.98
CA GLY A 239 -20.11 -30.07 -25.54
C GLY A 239 -21.19 -30.93 -24.86
N VAL A 240 -21.91 -31.76 -25.62
CA VAL A 240 -22.97 -32.66 -25.09
C VAL A 240 -22.39 -33.69 -24.11
N ARG A 241 -21.27 -34.33 -24.47
CA ARG A 241 -20.55 -35.32 -23.64
C ARG A 241 -20.12 -34.79 -22.27
N PHE A 242 -19.83 -33.50 -22.18
CA PHE A 242 -19.42 -32.87 -20.92
C PHE A 242 -20.62 -32.50 -20.04
N ALA A 243 -21.72 -32.08 -20.67
CA ALA A 243 -22.98 -31.88 -19.96
C ALA A 243 -23.50 -33.18 -19.35
N GLU A 244 -23.43 -34.30 -20.09
CA GLU A 244 -23.76 -35.65 -19.60
C GLU A 244 -22.92 -36.04 -18.37
N ALA A 245 -21.59 -35.91 -18.45
CA ALA A 245 -20.69 -36.22 -17.33
C ALA A 245 -20.93 -35.35 -16.07
N LEU A 246 -21.41 -34.12 -16.22
CA LEU A 246 -21.74 -33.24 -15.09
C LEU A 246 -23.01 -33.69 -14.34
N PHE A 247 -23.96 -34.34 -15.02
CA PHE A 247 -25.14 -34.91 -14.38
C PHE A 247 -24.83 -36.22 -13.64
N GLU A 248 -23.84 -36.98 -14.09
CA GLU A 248 -23.34 -38.18 -13.40
C GLU A 248 -22.60 -37.85 -12.09
N LEU A 249 -22.04 -36.64 -11.97
CA LEU A 249 -21.29 -36.17 -10.80
C LEU A 249 -22.16 -35.45 -9.75
N ARG A 250 -23.49 -35.39 -9.91
CA ARG A 250 -24.37 -34.80 -8.90
C ARG A 250 -24.31 -35.64 -7.62
N PRO A 251 -24.05 -35.04 -6.44
CA PRO A 251 -24.27 -35.75 -5.18
C PRO A 251 -25.76 -36.06 -5.03
N GLU A 252 -26.09 -37.27 -4.57
CA GLU A 252 -27.47 -37.63 -4.24
C GLU A 252 -28.01 -36.65 -3.19
N SER A 253 -29.25 -36.18 -3.38
CA SER A 253 -29.88 -35.28 -2.41
C SER A 253 -30.02 -36.01 -1.07
N PRO A 254 -29.63 -35.41 0.07
CA PRO A 254 -29.86 -36.04 1.37
C PRO A 254 -31.36 -36.16 1.57
N GLY A 255 -31.84 -37.39 1.71
CA GLY A 255 -33.24 -37.72 2.03
C GLY A 255 -33.61 -37.40 3.47
#